data_AF-A0A3U9LBX8-F1
#
_entry.id   AF-A0A3U9LBX8-F1
#
_cell.length_a   1.000
_cell.length_b   1.000
_cell.length_c   1.000
_cell.angle_alpha   90.00
_cell.angle_beta   90.00
_cell.angle_gamma   90.00
#
_symmetry.space_group_name_H-M   'P 1'
#
loop_
_entity.id
_entity.type
_entity.pdbx_description
1 polymer ?
#
loop_
_entity_poly.entity_id
_entity_poly.type
_entity_poly.pdbx_seq_one_letter_code
_entity_poly.pdbx_strand_id
1 'polypeptide(L)'
;LVDELEVWLAYQNKLRKPLGLTSVTAEMRFFGVSGVTASDLRSAERQVKAAEKSEFREWILQWGPLHSVLERKAPERVNALREKQMSDYEETYRMLSDTELRPFGLVGNTDAERTIGARAMESAKKAFLDGLRPLVDDMLGSYLKARRRLN
;
A
#
# COMPACT_ATOMS: atom_id res chain seq x y z
N LEU A 1 -2.79 23.85 -22.16
CA LEU A 1 -2.83 23.14 -20.86
C LEU A 1 -3.54 21.82 -21.09
N VAL A 2 -3.01 20.71 -20.56
CA VAL A 2 -3.72 19.43 -20.55
C VAL A 2 -4.46 19.33 -19.21
N ASP A 3 -5.72 18.92 -19.23
CA ASP A 3 -6.52 18.72 -18.01
C ASP A 3 -6.21 17.35 -17.40
N GLU A 4 -5.71 17.34 -16.16
CA GLU A 4 -5.33 16.12 -15.44
C GLU A 4 -6.52 15.17 -15.23
N LEU A 5 -7.73 15.69 -15.04
CA LEU A 5 -8.93 14.87 -14.89
C LEU A 5 -9.30 14.18 -16.20
N GLU A 6 -9.19 14.88 -17.32
CA GLU A 6 -9.43 14.30 -18.66
C GLU A 6 -8.39 13.21 -18.99
N VAL A 7 -7.13 13.40 -18.59
CA VAL A 7 -6.09 12.36 -18.71
C VAL A 7 -6.44 11.14 -17.86
N TRP A 8 -6.81 11.33 -16.59
CA TRP A 8 -7.12 10.22 -15.70
C TRP A 8 -8.36 9.45 -16.16
N LEU A 9 -9.42 10.18 -16.56
CA LEU A 9 -10.65 9.60 -17.07
C LEU A 9 -10.41 8.85 -18.39
N ALA A 10 -9.52 9.35 -19.25
CA ALA A 10 -9.11 8.66 -20.47
C ALA A 10 -8.47 7.29 -20.18
N TYR A 11 -7.55 7.21 -19.22
CA TYR A 11 -6.98 5.92 -18.80
C TYR A 11 -8.03 5.00 -18.19
N GLN A 12 -8.86 5.50 -17.26
CA GLN A 12 -9.91 4.69 -16.63
C GLN A 12 -10.88 4.12 -17.67
N ASN A 13 -11.38 4.95 -18.58
CA ASN A 13 -12.34 4.56 -19.60
C ASN A 13 -11.74 3.53 -20.58
N LYS A 14 -10.55 3.79 -21.10
CA LYS A 14 -9.93 2.93 -22.12
C LYS A 14 -9.36 1.64 -21.55
N LEU A 15 -8.89 1.65 -20.30
CA LEU A 15 -8.38 0.46 -19.61
C LEU A 15 -9.48 -0.31 -18.86
N ARG A 16 -10.74 0.14 -18.92
CA ARG A 16 -11.88 -0.53 -18.29
C ARG A 16 -11.98 -2.02 -18.62
N LYS A 17 -11.98 -2.38 -19.91
CA LYS A 17 -12.06 -3.80 -20.33
C LYS A 17 -10.75 -4.54 -20.06
N PRO A 18 -9.57 -4.04 -20.46
CA PRO A 18 -8.30 -4.75 -20.25
C PRO A 18 -7.93 -5.01 -18.79
N LEU A 19 -8.35 -4.15 -17.85
CA LEU A 19 -8.07 -4.27 -16.42
C LEU A 19 -9.29 -4.69 -15.57
N GLY A 20 -10.44 -4.96 -16.19
CA GLY A 20 -11.65 -5.41 -15.48
C GLY A 20 -12.21 -4.39 -14.49
N LEU A 21 -12.11 -3.09 -14.79
CA LEU A 21 -12.59 -2.02 -13.90
C LEU A 21 -14.13 -1.97 -13.93
N THR A 22 -14.78 -2.61 -12.95
CA THR A 22 -16.24 -2.72 -12.90
C THR A 22 -16.95 -1.42 -12.47
N SER A 23 -16.25 -0.52 -11.78
CA SER A 23 -16.77 0.76 -11.28
C SER A 23 -16.74 1.89 -12.31
N VAL A 24 -16.09 1.71 -13.46
CA VAL A 24 -15.90 2.77 -14.46
C VAL A 24 -16.98 2.71 -15.55
N THR A 25 -17.47 3.88 -15.98
CA THR A 25 -18.44 4.00 -17.08
C THR A 25 -17.82 3.66 -18.44
N ALA A 26 -18.64 3.15 -19.36
CA ALA A 26 -18.16 2.71 -20.67
C ALA A 26 -17.82 3.86 -21.63
N GLU A 27 -18.37 5.05 -21.41
CA GLU A 27 -18.24 6.18 -22.35
C GLU A 27 -17.63 7.42 -21.70
N MET A 28 -16.86 8.15 -22.52
CA MET A 28 -16.25 9.43 -22.19
C MET A 28 -16.40 10.35 -23.40
N ARG A 29 -16.95 11.55 -23.18
CA ARG A 29 -17.29 12.49 -24.26
C ARG A 29 -16.06 13.16 -24.88
N PHE A 30 -15.03 13.44 -24.07
CA PHE A 30 -13.90 14.30 -24.45
C PHE A 30 -12.53 13.59 -24.50
N PHE A 31 -12.49 12.31 -24.91
CA PHE A 31 -11.21 11.59 -25.02
C PHE A 31 -10.16 12.31 -25.90
N GLY A 32 -10.60 12.98 -26.97
CA GLY A 32 -9.71 13.67 -27.91
C GLY A 32 -8.93 14.86 -27.34
N VAL A 33 -9.35 15.45 -26.21
CA VAL A 33 -8.63 16.57 -25.58
C VAL A 33 -7.65 16.13 -24.49
N SER A 34 -7.68 14.85 -24.11
CA SER A 34 -6.81 14.29 -23.07
C SER A 34 -5.33 14.18 -23.50
N GLY A 35 -5.05 14.15 -24.81
CA GLY A 35 -3.69 13.94 -25.33
C GLY A 35 -3.13 12.53 -25.13
N VAL A 36 -3.92 11.59 -24.56
CA VAL A 36 -3.49 10.20 -24.33
C VAL A 36 -3.49 9.41 -25.63
N THR A 37 -2.34 8.81 -25.98
CA THR A 37 -2.20 8.04 -27.21
C THR A 37 -2.50 6.55 -27.00
N ALA A 38 -2.71 5.82 -28.10
CA ALA A 38 -2.85 4.37 -28.06
C ALA A 38 -1.58 3.66 -27.55
N SER A 39 -0.40 4.27 -27.74
CA SER A 39 0.86 3.73 -27.20
C SER A 39 0.91 3.83 -25.68
N ASP A 40 0.46 4.97 -25.14
CA ASP A 40 0.42 5.22 -23.70
C ASP A 40 -0.52 4.24 -23.00
N LEU A 41 -1.68 3.98 -23.59
CA LEU A 41 -2.63 2.99 -23.08
C LEU A 41 -2.02 1.58 -23.01
N ARG A 42 -1.32 1.13 -24.06
CA ARG A 42 -0.63 -0.18 -24.06
C ARG A 42 0.53 -0.22 -23.06
N SER A 43 1.21 0.90 -22.84
CA SER A 43 2.28 0.99 -21.84
C SER A 43 1.69 0.90 -20.43
N ALA A 44 0.65 1.69 -20.15
CA ALA A 44 -0.03 1.73 -18.86
C ALA A 44 -0.65 0.37 -18.50
N GLU A 45 -1.29 -0.31 -19.45
CA GLU A 45 -1.82 -1.66 -19.22
C GLU A 45 -0.71 -2.64 -18.77
N ARG A 46 0.43 -2.64 -19.47
CA ARG A 46 1.56 -3.51 -19.12
C ARG A 46 2.15 -3.16 -17.77
N GLN A 47 2.28 -1.87 -17.46
CA GLN A 47 2.79 -1.40 -16.17
C GLN A 47 1.87 -1.83 -15.02
N VAL A 48 0.56 -1.65 -15.15
CA VAL A 48 -0.40 -2.06 -14.12
C VAL A 48 -0.38 -3.58 -13.91
N LYS A 49 -0.38 -4.37 -14.99
CA LYS A 49 -0.30 -5.84 -14.87
C LYS A 49 1.03 -6.30 -14.25
N ALA A 50 2.13 -5.63 -14.57
CA ALA A 50 3.43 -5.91 -13.95
C ALA A 50 3.43 -5.56 -12.46
N ALA A 51 2.95 -4.37 -12.09
CA ALA A 51 2.84 -3.92 -10.71
C ALA A 51 1.88 -4.79 -9.88
N GLU A 52 0.73 -5.19 -10.44
CA GLU A 52 -0.18 -6.14 -9.78
C GLU A 52 0.53 -7.47 -9.49
N LYS A 53 1.38 -7.95 -10.41
CA LYS A 53 2.12 -9.20 -10.21
C LYS A 53 3.22 -9.10 -9.15
N SER A 54 3.93 -7.98 -9.07
CA SER A 54 5.06 -7.77 -8.15
C SER A 54 4.63 -7.28 -6.76
N GLU A 55 3.69 -6.34 -6.70
CA GLU A 55 3.46 -5.51 -5.51
C GLU A 55 2.11 -5.75 -4.84
N PHE A 56 1.12 -6.34 -5.54
CA PHE A 56 -0.25 -6.45 -5.01
C PHE A 56 -0.34 -7.17 -3.66
N ARG A 57 0.52 -8.18 -3.42
CA ARG A 57 0.52 -8.90 -2.14
C ARG A 57 0.94 -8.02 -0.98
N GLU A 58 1.93 -7.14 -1.15
CA GLU A 58 2.35 -6.23 -0.09
C GLU A 58 1.42 -5.02 0.01
N TRP A 59 0.87 -4.59 -1.12
CA TRP A 59 -0.12 -3.51 -1.16
C TRP A 59 -1.41 -3.89 -0.40
N ILE A 60 -1.93 -5.11 -0.60
CA ILE A 60 -3.19 -5.53 0.03
C ILE A 60 -3.05 -5.65 1.55
N LEU A 61 -1.86 -5.97 2.08
CA LEU A 61 -1.59 -5.99 3.52
C LEU A 61 -1.76 -4.62 4.18
N GLN A 62 -1.66 -3.53 3.41
CA GLN A 62 -1.85 -2.17 3.91
C GLN A 62 -3.28 -1.66 3.72
N TRP A 63 -4.16 -2.44 3.09
CA TRP A 63 -5.50 -2.01 2.72
C TRP A 63 -6.45 -2.01 3.92
N GLY A 64 -6.98 -0.84 4.28
CA GLY A 64 -7.85 -0.66 5.44
C GLY A 64 -9.05 -1.62 5.54
N PRO A 65 -9.81 -1.86 4.45
CA PRO A 65 -10.89 -2.84 4.48
C PRO A 65 -10.44 -4.27 4.80
N LEU A 66 -9.22 -4.68 4.42
CA LEU A 66 -8.67 -5.97 4.84
C LEU A 66 -8.43 -5.99 6.35
N HIS A 67 -7.88 -4.91 6.93
CA HIS A 67 -7.69 -4.81 8.39
C HIS A 67 -9.01 -4.97 9.13
N SER A 68 -10.08 -4.30 8.69
CA SER A 68 -11.40 -4.45 9.31
C SER A 68 -11.96 -5.88 9.24
N VAL A 69 -11.66 -6.63 8.17
CA VAL A 69 -12.03 -8.04 8.07
C VAL A 69 -11.19 -8.89 9.03
N LEU A 70 -9.88 -8.65 9.10
CA LEU A 70 -8.96 -9.38 10.00
C LEU A 70 -9.33 -9.15 11.47
N GLU A 71 -9.63 -7.92 11.87
CA GLU A 71 -10.06 -7.56 13.22
C GLU A 71 -11.35 -8.31 13.62
N ARG A 72 -12.27 -8.53 12.67
CA ARG A 72 -13.49 -9.30 12.92
C ARG A 72 -13.27 -10.82 12.96
N LYS A 73 -12.28 -11.32 12.21
CA LYS A 73 -12.06 -12.78 12.02
C LYS A 73 -11.04 -13.36 12.99
N ALA A 74 -10.04 -12.58 13.38
CA ALA A 74 -8.97 -12.96 14.30
C ALA A 74 -8.65 -11.81 15.27
N PRO A 75 -9.64 -11.34 16.07
CA PRO A 75 -9.51 -10.15 16.92
C PRO A 75 -8.31 -10.26 17.87
N GLU A 76 -8.17 -11.39 18.57
CA GLU A 76 -7.08 -11.62 19.53
C GLU A 76 -5.70 -11.49 18.89
N ARG A 77 -5.52 -12.09 17.71
CA ARG A 77 -4.23 -12.07 17.00
C ARG A 77 -3.91 -10.68 16.48
N VAL A 78 -4.90 -9.96 15.94
CA VAL A 78 -4.68 -8.59 15.45
C VAL A 78 -4.41 -7.63 16.60
N ASN A 79 -5.11 -7.75 17.72
CA ASN A 79 -4.87 -6.93 18.91
C ASN A 79 -3.47 -7.18 19.48
N ALA A 80 -3.04 -8.44 19.60
CA ALA A 80 -1.69 -8.76 20.03
C ALA A 80 -0.62 -8.15 19.10
N LEU A 81 -0.85 -8.16 17.78
CA LEU A 81 0.05 -7.50 16.82
C LEU A 81 0.05 -5.98 16.97
N ARG A 82 -1.08 -5.34 17.29
CA ARG A 82 -1.17 -3.89 17.56
C ARG A 82 -0.43 -3.49 18.83
N GLU A 83 -0.61 -4.25 19.91
CA GLU A 83 0.12 -4.05 21.17
C GLU A 83 1.63 -4.22 20.94
N LYS A 84 2.02 -5.26 20.19
CA LYS A 84 3.41 -5.45 19.78
C LYS A 84 3.93 -4.28 18.93
N GLN A 85 3.14 -3.75 18.00
CA GLN A 85 3.52 -2.60 17.18
C GLN A 85 3.84 -1.37 18.04
N MET A 86 3.07 -1.13 19.10
CA MET A 86 3.33 -0.03 20.04
C MET A 86 4.62 -0.26 20.82
N SER A 87 4.85 -1.47 21.35
CA SER A 87 6.08 -1.83 22.05
C SER A 87 7.31 -1.71 21.14
N ASP A 88 7.24 -2.27 19.92
CA ASP A 88 8.31 -2.23 18.92
C ASP A 88 8.68 -0.77 18.58
N TYR A 89 7.70 0.12 18.49
CA TYR A 89 7.93 1.56 18.27
C TYR A 89 8.71 2.18 19.44
N GLU A 90 8.25 1.98 20.68
CA GLU A 90 8.90 2.56 21.86
C GLU A 90 10.33 2.05 22.04
N GLU A 91 10.54 0.74 21.87
CA GLU A 91 11.85 0.12 21.96
C GLU A 91 12.80 0.62 20.87
N THR A 92 12.34 0.66 19.62
CA THR A 92 13.14 1.17 18.50
C THR A 92 13.46 2.65 18.67
N TYR A 93 12.49 3.46 19.12
CA TYR A 93 12.71 4.88 19.39
C TYR A 93 13.78 5.10 20.46
N ARG A 94 13.67 4.39 21.59
CA ARG A 94 14.68 4.46 22.67
C ARG A 94 16.06 4.05 22.18
N MET A 95 16.14 2.95 21.43
CA MET A 95 17.38 2.48 20.82
C MET A 95 18.01 3.55 19.92
N LEU A 96 17.24 4.14 18.99
CA LEU A 96 17.72 5.20 18.08
C LEU A 96 18.11 6.47 18.85
N SER A 97 17.36 6.86 19.89
CA SER A 97 17.73 8.00 20.74
C SER A 97 19.08 7.77 21.44
N ASP A 98 19.28 6.59 22.01
CA ASP A 98 20.49 6.21 22.73
C ASP A 98 21.72 6.10 21.82
N THR A 99 21.53 5.62 20.59
CA THR A 99 22.62 5.33 19.64
C THR A 99 22.93 6.46 18.68
N GLU A 100 21.93 7.26 18.30
CA GLU A 100 22.08 8.30 17.27
C GLU A 100 21.89 9.73 17.80
N LEU A 101 21.12 9.96 18.87
CA LEU A 101 20.91 11.32 19.38
C LEU A 101 21.81 11.66 20.56
N ARG A 102 21.87 10.78 21.57
CA ARG A 102 22.63 10.98 22.80
C ARG A 102 24.14 11.23 22.54
N PRO A 103 24.83 10.50 21.65
CA PRO A 103 26.26 10.73 21.42
C PRO A 103 26.58 12.11 20.81
N PHE A 104 25.62 12.71 20.13
CA PHE A 104 25.77 14.01 19.48
C PHE A 104 25.10 15.15 20.27
N GLY A 105 24.57 14.87 21.48
CA GLY A 105 23.87 15.87 22.28
C GLY A 105 22.58 16.40 21.65
N LEU A 106 21.96 15.61 20.76
CA LEU A 106 20.77 16.01 19.99
C LEU A 106 19.45 15.65 20.69
N VAL A 107 19.50 15.10 21.90
CA VAL A 107 18.29 14.84 22.72
C VAL A 107 17.63 16.17 23.06
N GLY A 108 16.33 16.28 22.82
CA GLY A 108 15.58 17.55 22.91
C GLY A 108 15.58 18.39 21.63
N ASN A 109 16.31 17.98 20.57
CA ASN A 109 16.17 18.59 19.26
C ASN A 109 14.92 18.01 18.57
N THR A 110 13.88 18.84 18.42
CA THR A 110 12.59 18.43 17.87
C THR A 110 12.68 17.83 16.46
N ASP A 111 13.57 18.33 15.61
CA ASP A 111 13.69 17.82 14.24
C ASP A 111 14.41 16.46 14.20
N ALA A 112 15.45 16.31 15.04
CA ALA A 112 16.17 15.05 15.18
C ALA A 112 15.25 13.95 15.78
N GLU A 113 14.48 14.29 16.81
CA GLU A 113 13.50 13.39 17.44
C GLU A 113 12.37 13.01 16.47
N ARG A 114 11.87 13.96 15.67
CA ARG A 114 10.88 13.67 14.62
C ARG A 114 11.42 12.67 13.59
N THR A 115 12.69 12.81 13.21
CA THR A 115 13.32 11.95 12.21
C THR A 115 13.46 10.51 12.71
N ILE A 116 13.97 10.30 13.93
CA ILE A 116 14.06 8.95 14.50
C ILE A 116 12.67 8.37 14.83
N GLY A 117 11.71 9.22 15.19
CA GLY A 117 10.31 8.83 15.41
C GLY A 117 9.65 8.27 14.16
N ALA A 118 9.83 8.92 13.01
CA ALA A 118 9.33 8.43 11.73
C ALA A 118 9.98 7.08 11.35
N ARG A 119 11.30 6.93 11.57
CA ARG A 119 12.02 5.68 11.32
C ARG A 119 11.57 4.54 12.24
N ALA A 120 11.35 4.82 13.52
CA ALA A 120 10.81 3.85 14.47
C ALA A 120 9.39 3.41 14.09
N MET A 121 8.53 4.35 13.66
CA MET A 121 7.18 4.04 13.20
C MET A 121 7.19 3.16 11.94
N GLU A 122 8.05 3.47 10.97
CA GLU A 122 8.18 2.66 9.74
C GLU A 122 8.68 1.24 10.06
N SER A 123 9.66 1.11 10.98
CA SER A 123 10.15 -0.19 11.46
C SER A 123 9.03 -1.01 12.13
N ALA A 124 8.29 -0.41 13.06
CA ALA A 124 7.19 -1.05 13.76
C ALA A 124 6.04 -1.43 12.80
N LYS A 125 5.72 -0.55 11.83
CA LYS A 125 4.73 -0.84 10.78
C LYS A 125 5.15 -2.03 9.94
N LYS A 126 6.42 -2.13 9.54
CA LYS A 126 6.93 -3.28 8.79
C LYS A 126 6.77 -4.58 9.58
N ALA A 127 7.18 -4.59 10.86
CA ALA A 127 7.04 -5.76 11.74
C ALA A 127 5.56 -6.17 11.91
N PHE A 128 4.66 -5.20 12.06
CA PHE A 128 3.22 -5.43 12.11
C PHE A 128 2.69 -6.10 10.83
N LEU A 129 3.05 -5.57 9.65
CA LEU A 129 2.64 -6.13 8.36
C LEU A 129 3.19 -7.54 8.14
N ASP A 130 4.44 -7.80 8.53
CA ASP A 130 5.04 -9.13 8.48
C ASP A 130 4.29 -10.12 9.39
N GLY A 131 3.78 -9.66 10.54
CA GLY A 131 2.91 -10.45 11.43
C GLY A 131 1.51 -10.71 10.87
N LEU A 132 0.97 -9.81 10.03
CA LEU A 132 -0.31 -10.03 9.34
C LEU A 132 -0.20 -11.01 8.17
N ARG A 133 0.97 -11.09 7.51
CA ARG A 133 1.18 -11.92 6.32
C ARG A 133 0.68 -13.37 6.47
N PRO A 134 0.99 -14.13 7.53
CA PRO A 134 0.46 -15.49 7.69
C PRO A 134 -1.07 -15.54 7.83
N LEU A 135 -1.69 -14.57 8.52
CA LEU A 135 -3.15 -14.51 8.66
C LEU A 135 -3.84 -14.27 7.31
N VAL A 136 -3.24 -13.41 6.50
CA VAL A 136 -3.75 -13.09 5.16
C VAL A 136 -3.52 -14.25 4.20
N ASP A 137 -2.39 -14.95 4.28
CA ASP A 137 -2.12 -16.13 3.45
C ASP A 137 -3.05 -17.29 3.81
N ASP A 138 -3.38 -17.49 5.09
CA ASP A 138 -4.37 -18.50 5.51
C ASP A 138 -5.78 -18.16 5.00
N MET A 139 -6.19 -16.88 5.10
CA MET A 139 -7.56 -16.46 4.75
C MET A 139 -7.76 -16.28 3.24
N LEU A 140 -6.78 -15.72 2.54
CA LEU A 140 -6.87 -15.30 1.15
C LEU A 140 -5.97 -16.10 0.21
N GLY A 141 -5.11 -17.00 0.70
CA GLY A 141 -4.12 -17.70 -0.12
C GLY A 141 -4.72 -18.50 -1.29
N SER A 142 -5.93 -19.06 -1.11
CA SER A 142 -6.67 -19.74 -2.19
C SER A 142 -7.21 -18.75 -3.24
N TYR A 143 -7.76 -17.62 -2.80
CA TYR A 143 -8.31 -16.57 -3.65
C TYR A 143 -7.23 -15.79 -4.43
N LEU A 144 -6.07 -15.57 -3.81
CA LEU A 144 -4.92 -14.90 -4.42
C LEU A 144 -4.22 -15.79 -5.47
N LYS A 145 -4.25 -17.12 -5.31
CA LYS A 145 -3.73 -18.08 -6.31
C LYS A 145 -4.66 -18.21 -7.53
N ALA A 146 -5.98 -18.18 -7.34
CA ALA A 146 -6.95 -18.32 -8.42
C ALA A 146 -6.86 -17.16 -9.44
N ARG A 147 -6.64 -15.93 -8.96
CA ARG A 147 -6.50 -14.74 -9.82
C ARG A 147 -5.25 -14.76 -10.71
N ARG A 148 -4.17 -15.43 -10.29
CA ARG A 148 -2.95 -15.63 -11.11
C ARG A 148 -3.15 -16.56 -12.32
N ARG A 149 -4.18 -17.43 -12.31
CA ARG A 149 -4.43 -18.38 -13.41
C ARG A 149 -5.34 -17.80 -14.51
N LEU A 150 -5.98 -16.67 -14.23
CA LEU A 150 -6.95 -16.03 -15.13
C LEU A 150 -6.37 -14.82 -15.88
N ASN A 151 -5.14 -14.40 -15.54
CA ASN A 151 -4.43 -13.26 -16.12
C ASN A 151 -3.16 -13.68 -16.86
#